data_AF-A0A317W900-F1
#
_entry.id   AF-A0A317W900-F1
#
_cell.length_a   1.000
_cell.length_b   1.000
_cell.length_c   1.000
_cell.angle_alpha   90.00
_cell.angle_beta   90.00
_cell.angle_gamma   90.00
#
_symmetry.space_group_name_H-M   'P 1'
#
loop_
_entity.id
_entity.type
_entity.pdbx_description
1 polymer ?
#
loop_
_entity_poly.entity_id
_entity_poly.type
_entity_poly.pdbx_seq_one_letter_code
_entity_poly.pdbx_strand_id
1 'polypeptide(L)'
;MRSASALKPAADPKMVINAYRHLYRQGLKAVNYSTPARHVLQNTLRSSFRSSSLEELNPQRIANTLRFLQRAADVAGLEHKIVRNLMVIKYWEQPHVRKDYRM
;
A
#
# COMPACT_ATOMS: atom_id res chain seq x y z
N MET A 1 7.08 44.43 8.23
CA MET A 1 5.92 44.05 7.39
C MET A 1 5.93 42.54 7.25
N ARG A 2 4.82 41.87 7.61
CA ARG A 2 4.69 40.40 7.71
C ARG A 2 4.86 39.73 6.34
N SER A 3 5.87 38.86 6.21
CA SER A 3 5.98 37.92 5.10
C SER A 3 4.83 36.92 5.21
N ALA A 4 4.01 36.83 4.16
CA ALA A 4 2.88 35.93 4.08
C ALA A 4 3.36 34.47 4.18
N SER A 5 3.00 33.80 5.27
CA SER A 5 3.09 32.35 5.40
C SER A 5 2.28 31.74 4.26
N ALA A 6 2.95 31.07 3.32
CA ALA A 6 2.29 30.28 2.29
C ALA A 6 1.45 29.20 2.98
N LEU A 7 0.14 29.40 3.00
CA LEU A 7 -0.83 28.42 3.46
C LEU A 7 -0.62 27.15 2.63
N LYS A 8 0.00 26.12 3.22
CA LYS A 8 -0.05 24.76 2.69
C LYS A 8 -1.53 24.47 2.38
N PRO A 9 -1.91 24.15 1.13
CA PRO A 9 -3.27 23.71 0.90
C PRO A 9 -3.46 22.44 1.73
N ALA A 10 -4.46 22.44 2.61
CA ALA A 10 -4.87 21.23 3.33
C ALA A 10 -5.03 20.11 2.31
N ALA A 11 -4.28 19.02 2.47
CA ALA A 11 -4.16 18.00 1.43
C ALA A 11 -5.56 17.54 0.97
N ASP A 12 -5.78 17.53 -0.34
CA ASP A 12 -7.09 17.26 -0.92
C ASP A 12 -7.52 15.82 -0.61
N PRO A 13 -8.65 15.60 0.09
CA PRO A 13 -9.16 14.26 0.37
C PRO A 13 -9.33 13.40 -0.88
N LYS A 14 -9.59 14.01 -2.04
CA LYS A 14 -9.68 13.29 -3.32
C LYS A 14 -8.34 12.68 -3.74
N MET A 15 -7.22 13.33 -3.44
CA MET A 15 -5.88 12.80 -3.72
C MET A 15 -5.62 11.53 -2.91
N VAL A 16 -6.01 11.49 -1.64
CA VAL A 16 -5.90 10.28 -0.79
C VAL A 16 -6.69 9.13 -1.39
N ILE A 17 -7.95 9.39 -1.75
CA ILE A 17 -8.85 8.37 -2.31
C ILE A 17 -8.29 7.83 -3.63
N ASN A 18 -7.80 8.72 -4.50
CA ASN A 18 -7.22 8.32 -5.78
C ASN A 18 -5.94 7.52 -5.58
N ALA A 19 -5.03 7.97 -4.72
CA ALA A 19 -3.82 7.24 -4.37
C ALA A 19 -4.11 5.84 -3.84
N TYR A 20 -5.04 5.72 -2.89
CA TYR A 20 -5.50 4.43 -2.37
C TYR A 20 -6.04 3.53 -3.48
N ARG A 21 -6.94 4.05 -4.34
CA ARG A 21 -7.54 3.27 -5.43
C ARG A 21 -6.49 2.79 -6.44
N HIS A 22 -5.54 3.64 -6.81
CA HIS A 22 -4.49 3.28 -7.75
C HIS A 22 -3.58 2.19 -7.16
N LEU A 23 -3.12 2.37 -5.92
CA LEU A 23 -2.27 1.39 -5.25
C LEU A 23 -2.99 0.06 -5.04
N TYR A 24 -4.27 0.09 -4.66
CA TYR A 24 -5.06 -1.11 -4.47
C TYR A 24 -5.23 -1.90 -5.78
N ARG A 25 -5.64 -1.23 -6.86
CA ARG A 25 -5.84 -1.88 -8.16
C ARG A 25 -4.53 -2.47 -8.71
N GLN A 26 -3.43 -1.72 -8.63
CA GLN A 26 -2.14 -2.21 -9.11
C GLN A 26 -1.57 -3.31 -8.23
N GLY A 27 -1.72 -3.20 -6.91
CA GLY A 27 -1.30 -4.25 -6.00
C GLY A 27 -2.06 -5.56 -6.22
N LEU A 28 -3.36 -5.51 -6.52
CA LEU A 28 -4.14 -6.72 -6.85
C LEU A 28 -3.59 -7.45 -8.07
N LYS A 29 -3.20 -6.71 -9.11
CA LYS A 29 -2.52 -7.29 -10.29
C LYS A 29 -1.16 -7.87 -9.91
N ALA A 30 -0.36 -7.15 -9.13
CA ALA A 30 0.96 -7.62 -8.68
C ALA A 30 0.91 -8.94 -7.90
N VAL A 31 -0.16 -9.21 -7.16
CA VAL A 31 -0.38 -10.47 -6.43
C VAL A 31 -1.20 -11.50 -7.21
N ASN A 32 -1.48 -11.25 -8.50
CA ASN A 32 -2.33 -12.10 -9.35
C ASN A 32 -3.68 -12.46 -8.71
N TYR A 33 -4.27 -11.54 -7.94
CA TYR A 33 -5.53 -11.75 -7.21
C TYR A 33 -5.56 -12.98 -6.28
N SER A 34 -4.39 -13.52 -5.93
CA SER A 34 -4.26 -14.77 -5.16
C SER A 34 -4.78 -14.63 -3.72
N THR A 35 -5.29 -15.75 -3.18
CA THR A 35 -5.65 -15.88 -1.76
C THR A 35 -4.49 -16.59 -1.05
N PRO A 36 -4.05 -16.13 0.14
CA PRO A 36 -4.59 -15.05 0.97
C PRO A 36 -4.09 -13.63 0.61
N ALA A 37 -3.12 -13.51 -0.30
CA ALA A 37 -2.37 -12.28 -0.56
C ALA A 37 -3.24 -11.05 -0.83
N ARG A 38 -4.33 -11.16 -1.60
CA ARG A 38 -5.22 -10.02 -1.89
C ARG A 38 -5.85 -9.40 -0.63
N HIS A 39 -6.19 -10.23 0.36
CA HIS A 39 -6.83 -9.80 1.59
C HIS A 39 -5.81 -9.16 2.52
N VAL A 40 -4.61 -9.74 2.58
CA VAL A 40 -3.46 -9.18 3.31
C VAL A 40 -3.08 -7.81 2.75
N LEU A 41 -3.01 -7.68 1.42
CA LEU A 41 -2.75 -6.41 0.74
C LEU A 41 -3.82 -5.37 1.06
N GLN A 42 -5.11 -5.75 0.94
CA GLN A 42 -6.22 -4.85 1.21
C GLN A 42 -6.17 -4.34 2.66
N ASN A 43 -5.98 -5.23 3.62
CA ASN A 43 -5.90 -4.88 5.04
C ASN A 43 -4.69 -3.99 5.32
N THR A 44 -3.53 -4.30 4.73
CA THR A 44 -2.31 -3.50 4.87
C THR A 44 -2.52 -2.07 4.36
N LEU A 45 -3.07 -1.91 3.15
CA LEU A 45 -3.37 -0.59 2.58
C LEU A 45 -4.43 0.14 3.41
N ARG A 46 -5.50 -0.56 3.80
CA ARG A 46 -6.58 0.00 4.62
C ARG A 46 -6.10 0.51 5.97
N SER A 47 -5.20 -0.21 6.64
CA SER A 47 -4.64 0.21 7.92
C SER A 47 -3.68 1.37 7.72
N SER A 48 -2.75 1.29 6.77
CA SER A 48 -1.78 2.35 6.49
C SER A 48 -2.44 3.69 6.15
N PHE A 49 -3.46 3.69 5.28
CA PHE A 49 -4.17 4.92 4.91
C PHE A 49 -5.08 5.47 6.01
N ARG A 50 -5.45 4.66 7.00
CA ARG A 50 -6.24 5.12 8.16
C ARG A 50 -5.37 5.63 9.30
N SER A 51 -4.16 5.09 9.45
CA SER A 51 -3.23 5.47 10.51
C SER A 51 -2.34 6.67 10.14
N SER A 52 -2.10 6.90 8.85
CA SER A 52 -1.24 7.99 8.38
C SER A 52 -1.98 9.31 8.30
N SER A 53 -1.29 10.41 8.61
CA SER A 53 -1.82 11.76 8.45
C SER A 53 -1.81 12.20 6.97
N LEU A 54 -2.70 13.15 6.64
CA LEU A 54 -2.80 13.76 5.31
C LEU A 54 -1.49 14.43 4.86
N GLU A 55 -0.70 14.96 5.80
CA GLU A 55 0.56 15.65 5.52
C GLU A 55 1.70 14.70 5.15
N GLU A 56 1.61 13.42 5.53
CA GLU A 56 2.59 12.39 5.19
C GLU A 56 2.43 11.87 3.76
N LEU A 57 1.34 12.22 3.07
CA LEU A 57 1.06 11.74 1.73
C LEU A 57 1.98 12.43 0.71
N ASN A 58 3.08 11.76 0.39
CA ASN A 58 4.04 12.23 -0.62
C ASN A 58 3.70 11.66 -2.01
N PRO A 59 3.34 12.49 -3.01
CA PRO A 59 2.99 12.04 -4.35
C PRO A 59 4.10 11.26 -5.05
N GLN A 60 5.36 11.64 -4.84
CA GLN A 60 6.51 10.95 -5.45
C GLN A 60 6.67 9.53 -4.89
N ARG A 61 6.46 9.34 -3.59
CA ARG A 61 6.50 8.00 -2.96
C ARG A 61 5.38 7.10 -3.50
N ILE A 62 4.19 7.66 -3.71
CA ILE A 62 3.08 6.94 -4.34
C ILE A 62 3.44 6.54 -5.77
N ALA A 63 3.96 7.46 -6.58
CA ALA A 63 4.35 7.19 -7.96
C ALA A 63 5.44 6.10 -8.05
N ASN A 64 6.45 6.16 -7.18
CA ASN A 64 7.48 5.13 -7.09
C ASN A 64 6.90 3.76 -6.75
N THR A 65 5.99 3.71 -5.77
CA THR A 65 5.30 2.47 -5.37
C THR A 65 4.43 1.92 -6.50
N LEU A 66 3.70 2.78 -7.21
CA LEU A 66 2.89 2.37 -8.37
C LEU A 66 3.75 1.76 -9.47
N ARG A 67 4.89 2.40 -9.80
CA ARG A 67 5.83 1.86 -10.79
C ARG A 67 6.41 0.51 -10.36
N PHE A 68 6.73 0.36 -9.08
CA PHE A 68 7.19 -0.91 -8.52
C PHE A 68 6.13 -2.02 -8.64
N LEU A 69 4.88 -1.73 -8.26
CA LEU A 69 3.76 -2.68 -8.36
C LEU A 69 3.43 -3.02 -9.82
N GLN A 70 3.52 -2.05 -10.73
CA GLN A 70 3.33 -2.29 -12.17
C GLN A 70 4.36 -3.29 -12.69
N ARG A 71 5.66 -3.10 -12.37
CA ARG A 71 6.72 -4.07 -12.72
C ARG A 71 6.48 -5.46 -12.13
N ALA A 72 6.03 -5.51 -10.88
CA ALA A 72 5.67 -6.76 -10.20
C ALA A 72 4.48 -7.49 -10.84
N ALA A 73 3.61 -6.77 -11.55
CA ALA A 73 2.47 -7.33 -12.27
C ALA A 73 2.85 -7.76 -13.69
N ASP A 74 3.69 -6.99 -14.38
CA ASP A 74 4.04 -7.23 -15.79
C ASP A 74 4.98 -8.43 -15.97
N VAL A 75 5.91 -8.63 -15.04
CA VAL A 75 6.91 -9.71 -15.11
C VAL A 75 7.00 -10.41 -13.77
N ALA A 76 7.06 -11.75 -13.78
CA ALA A 76 7.32 -12.57 -12.60
C ALA A 76 8.80 -12.49 -12.13
N GLY A 77 9.34 -11.27 -12.07
CA GLY A 77 10.72 -10.95 -11.73
C GLY A 77 10.96 -10.77 -10.23
N LEU A 78 11.97 -9.98 -9.89
CA LEU A 78 12.35 -9.73 -8.51
C LEU A 78 11.26 -8.97 -7.75
N GLU A 79 10.66 -7.95 -8.35
CA GLU A 79 9.58 -7.16 -7.74
C GLU A 79 8.37 -8.03 -7.39
N HIS A 80 7.99 -8.95 -8.28
CA HIS A 80 6.93 -9.93 -8.03
C HIS A 80 7.25 -10.82 -6.81
N LYS A 81 8.47 -11.37 -6.76
CA LYS A 81 8.93 -12.21 -5.63
C LYS A 81 8.95 -11.44 -4.32
N ILE A 82 9.38 -10.17 -4.34
CA ILE A 82 9.38 -9.30 -3.17
C ILE A 82 7.94 -9.10 -2.66
N VAL A 83 7.01 -8.71 -3.53
CA VAL A 83 5.60 -8.50 -3.14
C VAL A 83 5.00 -9.78 -2.59
N ARG A 84 5.20 -10.91 -3.27
CA ARG A 84 4.69 -12.21 -2.83
C ARG A 84 5.22 -12.58 -1.44
N ASN A 85 6.52 -12.50 -1.22
CA ASN A 85 7.14 -12.84 0.05
C ASN A 85 6.67 -11.92 1.17
N LEU A 86 6.52 -10.62 0.89
CA LEU A 86 5.96 -9.66 1.84
C LEU A 86 4.53 -10.04 2.25
N MET A 87 3.69 -10.46 1.30
CA MET A 87 2.31 -10.89 1.60
C MET A 87 2.29 -12.16 2.45
N VAL A 88 3.19 -13.11 2.18
CA VAL A 88 3.33 -14.33 2.99
C VAL A 88 3.74 -13.99 4.41
N ILE A 89 4.79 -13.19 4.60
CA ILE A 89 5.26 -12.76 5.94
C ILE A 89 4.13 -12.06 6.70
N LYS A 90 3.47 -11.09 6.06
CA LYS A 90 2.36 -10.35 6.66
C LYS A 90 1.15 -11.22 6.99
N TYR A 91 0.92 -12.30 6.26
CA TYR A 91 -0.14 -13.26 6.60
C TYR A 91 0.19 -13.98 7.92
N TRP A 92 1.41 -14.49 8.04
CA TRP A 92 1.87 -15.20 9.24
C TRP A 92 2.07 -14.32 10.47
N GLU A 93 2.19 -13.00 10.30
CA GLU A 93 2.23 -12.05 11.42
C GLU A 93 0.85 -11.80 12.05
N GLN A 94 -0.25 -12.16 11.36
CA GLN A 94 -1.59 -11.87 11.86
C GLN A 94 -1.86 -12.64 13.15
N PRO A 95 -2.39 -11.98 14.21
CA PRO A 95 -2.56 -12.59 15.53
C PRO A 95 -3.39 -13.88 15.52
N HIS A 96 -4.42 -13.97 14.66
CA HIS A 96 -5.26 -15.15 14.54
C HIS A 96 -4.49 -16.34 13.97
N VAL A 97 -3.74 -16.15 12.87
CA VAL A 97 -2.93 -17.22 12.26
C VAL A 97 -1.83 -17.71 13.22
N ARG A 98 -1.20 -16.79 13.98
CA ARG A 98 -0.17 -17.16 14.97
C ARG A 98 -0.73 -17.99 16.11
N LYS A 99 -1.97 -17.74 16.54
CA LYS A 99 -2.62 -18.48 17.62
C LYS A 99 -2.89 -19.92 17.22
N ASP A 100 -3.31 -20.14 15.97
CA ASP A 100 -3.62 -21.47 15.43
C ASP A 100 -2.37 -22.37 15.34
N TYR A 101 -1.17 -21.80 15.15
CA TYR A 101 0.08 -22.56 15.08
C TYR A 101 0.68 -22.91 16.46
N ARG A 102 0.24 -22.25 17.54
CA ARG A 102 0.76 -22.49 18.90
C ARG A 102 -0.02 -23.55 19.67
N MET A 103 -0.97 -24.23 19.02
CA MET A 103 -1.78 -25.32 19.57
C MET A 103 -1.21 -26.68 19.16
#